data_AF-A0A2V9P017-F1
#
_entry.id   AF-A0A2V9P017-F1
#
_cell.length_a   1.000
_cell.length_b   1.000
_cell.length_c   1.000
_cell.angle_alpha   90.00
_cell.angle_beta   90.00
_cell.angle_gamma   90.00
#
_symmetry.space_group_name_H-M   'P 1'
#
loop_
_entity.id
_entity.type
_entity.pdbx_description
1 polymer ?
#
loop_
_entity_poly.entity_id
_entity_poly.type
_entity_poly.pdbx_seq_one_letter_code
_entity_poly.pdbx_strand_id
1 'polypeptide(L)'
;MLRALFISLSESRSLRSLAERSSIGQRISGRFVAGTQVEDALRVTRRLNEAGLSVSIDNLGENASSVEEVQQSARLYEQLLSEISAGGLNANVSLKLTHMGLDVDPKLAYSQVSALVDRAASVQPKNFVRVDMEGSAYTQRTLDIVHELHSVPQNRGCVGAVIQSYMRRSEDDVTKLLTHGIRIRLCKGAYKEPAEIAFQAKSEVDSNYLRLMKTLLKSGVYHGLATHDEKIIREAKTFATGEGIPKDTFEFQMLYGIRRDLQHSLVHEGWRVRVYVPFGTEWYPYMMRRLAERPANVRFVMRNLLRN
;
A
#
# COMPACT_ATOMS: atom_id res chain seq x y z
N MET A 1 14.76 -19.30 9.03
CA MET A 1 15.43 -19.84 7.83
C MET A 1 14.67 -19.52 6.54
N LEU A 2 13.39 -19.93 6.36
CA LEU A 2 12.61 -19.60 5.14
C LEU A 2 12.46 -18.09 4.84
N ARG A 3 12.14 -17.26 5.85
CA ARG A 3 11.96 -15.80 5.65
C ARG A 3 13.23 -15.12 5.15
N ALA A 4 14.38 -15.44 5.75
CA ALA A 4 15.67 -14.90 5.33
C ALA A 4 16.07 -15.35 3.92
N LEU A 5 15.77 -16.61 3.57
CA LEU A 5 15.96 -17.14 2.23
C LEU A 5 15.13 -16.36 1.19
N PHE A 6 13.83 -16.16 1.42
CA PHE A 6 12.98 -15.42 0.47
C PHE A 6 13.35 -13.93 0.35
N ILE A 7 13.79 -13.29 1.44
CA ILE A 7 14.32 -11.92 1.37
C ILE A 7 15.60 -11.91 0.53
N SER A 8 16.54 -12.82 0.77
CA SER A 8 17.77 -12.94 -0.03
C SER A 8 17.47 -13.25 -1.51
N LEU A 9 16.47 -14.08 -1.80
CA LEU A 9 16.02 -14.35 -3.17
C LEU A 9 15.41 -13.10 -3.84
N SER A 10 14.77 -12.21 -3.08
CA SER A 10 14.21 -10.96 -3.60
C SER A 10 15.29 -9.96 -4.03
N GLU A 11 16.49 -10.06 -3.47
CA GLU A 11 17.64 -9.19 -3.77
C GLU A 11 18.49 -9.72 -4.95
N SER A 12 18.23 -10.93 -5.42
CA SER A 12 18.99 -11.58 -6.51
C SER A 12 18.56 -11.12 -7.90
N ARG A 13 19.42 -10.35 -8.59
CA ARG A 13 19.17 -9.83 -9.95
C ARG A 13 19.08 -10.92 -11.03
N SER A 14 19.84 -12.01 -10.91
CA SER A 14 19.85 -13.11 -11.90
C SER A 14 18.56 -13.94 -11.84
N LEU A 15 18.11 -14.29 -10.63
CA LEU A 15 16.86 -15.01 -10.41
C LEU A 15 15.66 -14.16 -10.80
N ARG A 16 15.71 -12.85 -10.52
CA ARG A 16 14.72 -11.88 -10.99
C ARG A 16 14.56 -11.94 -12.52
N SER A 17 15.66 -11.76 -13.26
CA SER A 17 15.65 -11.75 -14.73
C SER A 17 15.09 -13.06 -15.33
N LEU A 18 15.45 -14.21 -14.75
CA LEU A 18 14.97 -15.51 -15.23
C LEU A 18 13.48 -15.70 -14.97
N ALA A 19 13.00 -15.33 -13.79
CA ALA A 19 11.59 -15.47 -13.41
C ALA A 19 10.68 -14.52 -14.21
N GLU A 20 11.07 -13.25 -14.37
CA GLU A 20 10.30 -12.22 -15.09
C GLU A 20 10.15 -12.54 -16.58
N ARG A 21 11.13 -13.24 -17.18
CA ARG A 21 11.12 -13.67 -18.59
C ARG A 21 10.40 -15.00 -18.84
N SER A 22 10.06 -15.75 -17.79
CA SER A 22 9.45 -17.07 -17.93
C SER A 22 7.91 -17.00 -18.00
N SER A 23 7.30 -17.75 -18.92
CA SER A 23 5.84 -17.85 -19.05
C SER A 23 5.16 -18.45 -17.81
N ILE A 24 5.85 -19.36 -17.12
CA ILE A 24 5.41 -19.94 -15.85
C ILE A 24 5.44 -18.88 -14.74
N GLY A 25 6.51 -18.08 -14.66
CA GLY A 25 6.62 -16.97 -13.71
C GLY A 25 5.50 -15.94 -13.89
N GLN A 26 5.22 -15.55 -15.14
CA GLN A 26 4.14 -14.62 -15.47
C GLN A 26 2.74 -15.18 -15.15
N ARG A 27 2.51 -16.48 -15.34
CA ARG A 27 1.23 -17.13 -14.98
C ARG A 27 1.00 -17.19 -13.47
N ILE A 28 2.06 -17.38 -12.70
CA ILE A 28 2.02 -17.41 -11.23
C ILE A 28 1.84 -15.99 -10.68
N SER A 29 2.51 -15.00 -11.25
CA SER A 29 2.44 -13.60 -10.82
C SER A 29 1.06 -12.99 -11.06
N GLY A 30 0.34 -13.37 -12.13
CA GLY A 30 -1.00 -12.86 -12.47
C GLY A 30 -2.08 -13.09 -11.40
N ARG A 31 -1.80 -13.88 -10.35
CA ARG A 31 -2.70 -14.03 -9.19
C ARG A 31 -2.53 -12.96 -8.11
N PHE A 32 -1.36 -12.33 -8.07
CA PHE A 32 -0.93 -11.35 -7.07
C PHE A 32 -0.58 -10.00 -7.69
N VAL A 33 -0.47 -9.92 -9.01
CA VAL A 33 -0.18 -8.73 -9.81
C VAL A 33 -1.20 -8.65 -10.93
N ALA A 34 -1.68 -7.44 -11.26
CA ALA A 34 -2.72 -7.27 -12.27
C ALA A 34 -2.26 -7.63 -13.69
N GLY A 35 -0.97 -7.40 -13.96
CA GLY A 35 -0.29 -7.54 -15.24
C GLY A 35 0.89 -6.58 -15.29
N THR A 36 1.40 -6.32 -16.49
CA THR A 36 2.60 -5.48 -16.68
C THR A 36 2.28 -4.10 -17.25
N GLN A 37 1.04 -3.86 -17.68
CA GLN A 37 0.62 -2.62 -18.34
C GLN A 37 -0.46 -1.90 -17.53
N VAL A 38 -0.67 -0.61 -17.81
CA VAL A 38 -1.69 0.22 -17.15
C VAL A 38 -3.10 -0.36 -17.42
N GLU A 39 -3.34 -0.84 -18.63
CA GLU A 39 -4.59 -1.43 -19.08
C GLU A 39 -4.97 -2.66 -18.24
N ASP A 40 -3.98 -3.46 -17.82
CA ASP A 40 -4.18 -4.59 -16.92
C ASP A 40 -4.66 -4.14 -15.54
N ALA A 41 -4.01 -3.12 -14.99
CA ALA A 41 -4.39 -2.54 -13.71
C ALA A 41 -5.82 -1.97 -13.75
N LEU A 42 -6.19 -1.27 -14.83
CA LEU A 42 -7.53 -0.73 -15.02
C LEU A 42 -8.58 -1.83 -15.21
N ARG A 43 -8.28 -2.89 -15.98
CA ARG A 43 -9.17 -4.05 -16.15
C ARG A 43 -9.43 -4.77 -14.82
N VAL A 44 -8.39 -5.00 -14.01
CA VAL A 44 -8.54 -5.59 -12.68
C VAL A 44 -9.32 -4.66 -11.76
N THR A 45 -9.08 -3.35 -11.86
CA THR A 45 -9.79 -2.33 -11.07
C THR A 45 -11.29 -2.36 -11.34
N ARG A 46 -11.73 -2.37 -12.60
CA ARG A 46 -13.16 -2.48 -12.96
C ARG A 46 -13.82 -3.70 -12.33
N ARG A 47 -13.20 -4.88 -12.48
CA ARG A 47 -13.72 -6.13 -11.89
C ARG A 47 -13.84 -6.07 -10.37
N LEU A 48 -12.89 -5.42 -9.69
CA LEU A 48 -12.93 -5.26 -8.24
C LEU A 48 -14.01 -4.25 -7.81
N ASN A 49 -14.16 -3.14 -8.55
CA ASN A 49 -15.22 -2.15 -8.30
C ASN A 49 -16.62 -2.76 -8.50
N GLU A 50 -16.83 -3.58 -9.52
CA GLU A 50 -18.07 -4.35 -9.73
C GLU A 50 -18.41 -5.27 -8.54
N ALA A 51 -17.37 -5.77 -7.84
CA ALA A 51 -17.53 -6.58 -6.64
C ALA A 51 -17.64 -5.76 -5.34
N GLY A 52 -17.81 -4.44 -5.43
CA GLY A 52 -17.93 -3.53 -4.28
C GLY A 52 -16.61 -3.18 -3.59
N LEU A 53 -15.47 -3.53 -4.18
CA LEU A 53 -14.13 -3.27 -3.64
C LEU A 53 -13.55 -1.99 -4.27
N SER A 54 -12.97 -1.10 -3.48
CA SER A 54 -12.14 0.00 -4.01
C SER A 54 -10.70 -0.49 -4.25
N VAL A 55 -9.90 0.27 -5.00
CA VAL A 55 -8.53 -0.14 -5.37
C VAL A 55 -7.48 0.89 -5.00
N SER A 56 -6.28 0.42 -4.65
CA SER A 56 -5.05 1.22 -4.61
C SER A 56 -4.07 0.64 -5.62
N ILE A 57 -3.80 1.35 -6.71
CA ILE A 57 -2.90 0.89 -7.78
C ILE A 57 -1.46 1.28 -7.44
N ASP A 58 -0.54 0.33 -7.49
CA ASP A 58 0.90 0.53 -7.25
C ASP A 58 1.69 0.12 -8.48
N ASN A 59 2.48 1.04 -9.02
CA ASN A 59 3.45 0.74 -10.07
C ASN A 59 4.68 0.10 -9.43
N LEU A 60 4.89 -1.18 -9.71
CA LEU A 60 5.99 -1.96 -9.17
C LEU A 60 7.32 -1.43 -9.69
N GLY A 61 8.09 -0.88 -8.76
CA GLY A 61 9.47 -0.47 -8.90
C GLY A 61 9.93 0.11 -7.56
N GLU A 62 11.22 -0.05 -7.26
CA GLU A 62 11.89 0.54 -6.09
C GLU A 62 13.28 1.00 -6.49
N ASN A 63 13.75 2.10 -5.88
CA ASN A 63 15.07 2.67 -6.13
C ASN A 63 15.31 2.97 -7.62
N ALA A 64 14.56 3.94 -8.16
CA ALA A 64 14.87 4.47 -9.48
C ALA A 64 16.35 4.89 -9.52
N SER A 65 17.04 4.49 -10.58
CA SER A 65 18.49 4.65 -10.73
C SER A 65 18.88 5.78 -11.67
N SER A 66 17.90 6.33 -12.40
CA SER A 66 18.10 7.45 -13.31
C SER A 66 16.92 8.42 -13.33
N VAL A 67 17.17 9.64 -13.83
CA VAL A 67 16.12 10.67 -14.00
C VAL A 67 15.06 10.20 -14.99
N GLU A 68 15.45 9.46 -16.03
CA GLU A 68 14.55 8.92 -17.04
C GLU A 68 13.55 7.92 -16.44
N GLU A 69 14.03 7.03 -15.56
CA GLU A 69 13.17 6.08 -14.84
C GLU A 69 12.16 6.81 -13.94
N VAL A 70 12.61 7.85 -13.22
CA VAL A 70 11.74 8.69 -12.38
C VAL A 70 10.64 9.35 -13.22
N GLN A 71 11.02 9.97 -14.34
CA GLN A 71 10.06 10.61 -15.24
C GLN A 71 9.10 9.61 -15.88
N GLN A 72 9.56 8.40 -16.20
CA GLN A 72 8.69 7.34 -16.71
C GLN A 72 7.67 6.91 -15.66
N SER A 73 8.09 6.72 -14.41
CA SER A 73 7.19 6.38 -13.31
C SER A 73 6.14 7.47 -13.07
N ALA A 74 6.56 8.75 -13.08
CA ALA A 74 5.65 9.89 -12.97
C ALA A 74 4.59 9.92 -14.09
N ARG A 75 5.00 9.71 -15.35
CA ARG A 75 4.06 9.63 -16.49
C ARG A 75 3.04 8.50 -16.34
N LEU A 76 3.45 7.33 -15.83
CA LEU A 76 2.54 6.22 -15.58
C LEU A 76 1.50 6.56 -14.50
N TYR A 77 1.91 7.22 -13.41
CA TYR A 77 0.97 7.66 -12.37
C TYR A 77 0.02 8.75 -12.87
N GLU A 78 0.49 9.67 -13.72
CA GLU A 78 -0.35 10.70 -14.34
C GLU A 78 -1.40 10.08 -15.27
N GLN A 79 -0.99 9.10 -16.09
CA GLN A 79 -1.89 8.31 -16.93
C GLN A 79 -2.94 7.60 -16.06
N LEU A 80 -2.52 6.91 -14.99
CA LEU A 80 -3.43 6.24 -14.07
C LEU A 80 -4.45 7.18 -13.44
N LEU A 81 -4.03 8.33 -12.94
CA LEU A 81 -4.94 9.31 -12.33
C LEU A 81 -5.98 9.81 -13.35
N SER A 82 -5.56 10.04 -14.59
CA SER A 82 -6.42 10.49 -15.68
C SER A 82 -7.42 9.42 -16.09
N GLU A 83 -6.97 8.17 -16.28
CA GLU A 83 -7.80 7.03 -16.67
C GLU A 83 -8.78 6.60 -15.56
N ILE A 84 -8.35 6.67 -14.29
CA ILE A 84 -9.23 6.44 -13.14
C ILE A 84 -10.38 7.44 -13.14
N SER A 85 -10.08 8.72 -13.33
CA SER A 85 -11.09 9.78 -13.35
C SER A 85 -12.02 9.66 -14.56
N ALA A 86 -11.47 9.49 -15.76
CA ALA A 86 -12.25 9.37 -16.99
C ALA A 86 -13.15 8.13 -16.99
N GLY A 87 -12.68 7.03 -16.42
CA GLY A 87 -13.44 5.78 -16.30
C GLY A 87 -14.40 5.71 -15.11
N GLY A 88 -14.45 6.75 -14.26
CA GLY A 88 -15.26 6.75 -13.03
C GLY A 88 -14.89 5.61 -12.06
N LEU A 89 -13.63 5.20 -12.05
CA LEU A 89 -13.19 4.04 -11.26
C LEU A 89 -13.01 4.43 -9.79
N ASN A 90 -13.46 3.56 -8.88
CA ASN A 90 -13.22 3.72 -7.44
C ASN A 90 -11.82 3.21 -7.09
N ALA A 91 -10.82 4.01 -7.43
CA ALA A 91 -9.42 3.71 -7.24
C ALA A 91 -8.61 4.95 -6.84
N ASN A 92 -7.49 4.72 -6.17
CA ASN A 92 -6.45 5.69 -5.92
C ASN A 92 -5.08 5.09 -6.26
N VAL A 93 -4.01 5.88 -6.17
CA VAL A 93 -2.65 5.39 -6.42
C VAL A 93 -1.85 5.30 -5.12
N SER A 94 -0.94 4.33 -5.05
CA SER A 94 0.13 4.24 -4.06
C SER A 94 1.47 4.35 -4.75
N LEU A 95 2.40 5.12 -4.17
CA LEU A 95 3.77 5.27 -4.69
C LEU A 95 4.80 5.22 -3.57
N LYS A 96 6.05 4.93 -3.94
CA LYS A 96 7.21 4.94 -3.07
C LYS A 96 8.13 6.09 -3.48
N LEU A 97 8.68 6.82 -2.52
CA LEU A 97 9.47 8.01 -2.83
C LEU A 97 10.80 7.64 -3.48
N THR A 98 11.40 6.49 -3.14
CA THR A 98 12.60 6.00 -3.83
C THR A 98 12.34 5.69 -5.31
N HIS A 99 11.15 5.19 -5.65
CA HIS A 99 10.74 4.99 -7.04
C HIS A 99 10.46 6.32 -7.75
N MET A 100 10.10 7.36 -7.00
CA MET A 100 9.98 8.73 -7.48
C MET A 100 11.30 9.51 -7.44
N GLY A 101 12.43 8.85 -7.17
CA GLY A 101 13.76 9.45 -7.28
C GLY A 101 14.29 10.11 -6.00
N LEU A 102 13.77 9.78 -4.82
CA LEU A 102 14.22 10.37 -3.55
C LEU A 102 15.74 10.20 -3.32
N ASP A 103 16.32 9.10 -3.79
CA ASP A 103 17.77 8.83 -3.70
C ASP A 103 18.56 9.30 -4.94
N VAL A 104 17.87 9.75 -6.00
CA VAL A 104 18.50 10.31 -7.21
C VAL A 104 18.63 11.82 -7.07
N ASP A 105 17.50 12.49 -6.88
CA ASP A 105 17.39 13.92 -6.63
C ASP A 105 16.13 14.20 -5.80
N PRO A 106 16.26 14.52 -4.50
CA PRO A 106 15.13 14.83 -3.64
C PRO A 106 14.23 15.97 -4.16
N LYS A 107 14.79 16.95 -4.87
CA LYS A 107 14.02 18.07 -5.44
C LYS A 107 13.19 17.59 -6.63
N LEU A 108 13.78 16.76 -7.49
CA LEU A 108 13.04 16.10 -8.57
C LEU A 108 11.91 15.25 -8.00
N ALA A 109 12.19 14.40 -7.00
CA ALA A 109 11.18 13.56 -6.37
C ALA A 109 10.02 14.36 -5.80
N TYR A 110 10.32 15.43 -5.05
CA TYR A 110 9.29 16.34 -4.55
C TYR A 110 8.48 16.95 -5.69
N SER A 111 9.13 17.50 -6.72
CA SER A 111 8.43 18.15 -7.83
C SER A 111 7.48 17.20 -8.57
N GLN A 112 7.90 15.94 -8.81
CA GLN A 112 7.09 14.93 -9.48
C GLN A 112 5.90 14.51 -8.62
N VAL A 113 6.12 14.24 -7.33
CA VAL A 113 5.03 13.85 -6.43
C VAL A 113 4.06 15.01 -6.20
N SER A 114 4.56 16.25 -6.11
CA SER A 114 3.72 17.45 -6.02
C SER A 114 2.79 17.58 -7.22
N ALA A 115 3.32 17.44 -8.44
CA ALA A 115 2.51 17.46 -9.65
C ALA A 115 1.42 16.36 -9.68
N LEU A 116 1.74 15.16 -9.19
CA LEU A 116 0.75 14.07 -9.07
C LEU A 116 -0.34 14.37 -8.03
N VAL A 117 0.00 14.99 -6.91
CA VAL A 117 -0.97 15.40 -5.89
C VAL A 117 -1.86 16.54 -6.40
N ASP A 118 -1.28 17.52 -7.09
CA ASP A 118 -2.03 18.61 -7.75
C ASP A 118 -3.00 18.03 -8.78
N ARG A 119 -2.56 17.05 -9.58
CA ARG A 119 -3.42 16.34 -10.53
C ARG A 119 -4.56 15.63 -9.83
N ALA A 120 -4.28 14.89 -8.75
CA ALA A 120 -5.28 14.22 -7.94
C ALA A 120 -6.29 15.21 -7.33
N ALA A 121 -5.85 16.40 -6.95
CA ALA A 121 -6.72 17.47 -6.45
C ALA A 121 -7.56 18.16 -7.54
N SER A 122 -7.11 18.12 -8.81
CA SER A 122 -7.80 18.78 -9.94
C SER A 122 -8.93 17.96 -10.57
N VAL A 123 -8.88 16.63 -10.48
CA VAL A 123 -9.87 15.74 -11.10
C VAL A 123 -11.18 15.73 -10.31
N GLN A 124 -12.29 15.36 -10.95
CA GLN A 124 -13.60 15.30 -10.32
C GLN A 124 -14.25 13.91 -10.47
N PRO A 125 -14.63 13.24 -9.36
CA PRO A 125 -14.31 13.61 -7.97
C PRO A 125 -12.78 13.61 -7.71
N LYS A 126 -12.34 14.38 -6.71
CA LYS A 126 -10.92 14.43 -6.31
C LYS A 126 -10.38 13.02 -6.05
N ASN A 127 -9.19 12.75 -6.52
CA ASN A 127 -8.48 11.50 -6.29
C ASN A 127 -7.49 11.64 -5.12
N PHE A 128 -6.74 10.58 -4.83
CA PHE A 128 -5.86 10.47 -3.69
C PHE A 128 -4.52 9.80 -4.06
N VAL A 129 -3.43 10.30 -3.50
CA VAL A 129 -2.10 9.72 -3.59
C VAL A 129 -1.69 9.20 -2.21
N ARG A 130 -1.49 7.90 -2.08
CA ARG A 130 -0.87 7.32 -0.89
C ARG A 130 0.64 7.27 -1.08
N VAL A 131 1.39 7.88 -0.17
CA VAL A 131 2.84 7.70 -0.10
C VAL A 131 3.11 6.51 0.83
N ASP A 132 3.55 5.40 0.24
CA ASP A 132 3.89 4.18 0.96
C ASP A 132 5.15 4.38 1.81
N MET A 133 5.17 3.77 2.99
CA MET A 133 6.29 3.87 3.92
C MET A 133 7.31 2.78 3.63
N GLU A 134 8.53 3.22 3.39
CA GLU A 134 9.69 2.38 3.10
C GLU A 134 10.43 1.99 4.39
N GLY A 135 11.71 1.63 4.29
CA GLY A 135 12.55 1.35 5.46
C GLY A 135 12.75 2.57 6.35
N SER A 136 13.22 2.35 7.58
CA SER A 136 13.37 3.39 8.62
C SER A 136 14.23 4.58 8.19
N ALA A 137 15.20 4.37 7.29
CA ALA A 137 16.04 5.42 6.69
C ALA A 137 15.27 6.47 5.87
N TYR A 138 14.01 6.19 5.50
CA TYR A 138 13.16 7.06 4.69
C TYR A 138 12.01 7.68 5.49
N THR A 139 11.74 7.20 6.71
CA THR A 139 10.52 7.57 7.45
C THR A 139 10.38 9.08 7.64
N GLN A 140 11.42 9.76 8.14
CA GLN A 140 11.33 11.19 8.39
C GLN A 140 11.10 11.99 7.11
N ARG A 141 11.95 11.77 6.08
CA ARG A 141 11.84 12.41 4.76
C ARG A 141 10.45 12.19 4.14
N THR A 142 9.89 10.99 4.30
CA THR A 142 8.55 10.66 3.80
C THR A 142 7.46 11.47 4.50
N LEU A 143 7.51 11.55 5.83
CA LEU A 143 6.52 12.30 6.60
C LEU A 143 6.61 13.80 6.34
N ASP A 144 7.83 14.34 6.20
CA ASP A 144 8.07 15.75 5.89
C ASP A 144 7.46 16.13 4.53
N ILE A 145 7.73 15.33 3.49
CA ILE A 145 7.17 15.53 2.15
C ILE A 145 5.64 15.44 2.17
N VAL A 146 5.06 14.43 2.83
CA VAL A 146 3.59 14.30 2.93
C VAL A 146 2.97 15.50 3.65
N HIS A 147 3.59 15.94 4.74
CA HIS A 147 3.12 17.11 5.48
C HIS A 147 3.17 18.38 4.62
N GLU A 148 4.28 18.62 3.91
CA GLU A 148 4.44 19.77 3.04
C GLU A 148 3.38 19.78 1.92
N LEU A 149 3.22 18.66 1.21
CA LEU A 149 2.23 18.50 0.15
C LEU A 149 0.78 18.65 0.65
N HIS A 150 0.46 18.13 1.84
CA HIS A 150 -0.86 18.29 2.44
C HIS A 150 -1.13 19.73 2.92
N SER A 151 -0.08 20.47 3.29
CA SER A 151 -0.21 21.85 3.80
C SER A 151 -0.67 22.83 2.72
N VAL A 152 -0.47 22.48 1.45
CA VAL A 152 -0.98 23.22 0.30
C VAL A 152 -2.53 23.14 0.27
N PRO A 153 -3.27 24.27 0.36
CA PRO A 153 -4.71 24.25 0.58
C PRO A 153 -5.53 23.41 -0.41
N GLN A 154 -5.20 23.45 -1.72
CA GLN A 154 -5.92 22.67 -2.73
C GLN A 154 -5.70 21.15 -2.61
N ASN A 155 -4.57 20.75 -2.02
CA ASN A 155 -4.12 19.36 -1.88
C ASN A 155 -4.61 18.68 -0.59
N ARG A 156 -5.23 19.45 0.31
CA ARG A 156 -5.84 18.90 1.53
C ARG A 156 -6.80 17.76 1.20
N GLY A 157 -6.58 16.63 1.86
CA GLY A 157 -7.36 15.40 1.65
C GLY A 157 -6.96 14.57 0.43
N CYS A 158 -6.01 15.02 -0.40
CA CYS A 158 -5.56 14.35 -1.63
C CYS A 158 -4.24 13.57 -1.49
N VAL A 159 -3.56 13.69 -0.35
CA VAL A 159 -2.32 12.96 -0.05
C VAL A 159 -2.33 12.44 1.40
N GLY A 160 -1.64 11.33 1.65
CA GLY A 160 -1.39 10.84 3.00
C GLY A 160 -0.34 9.75 3.08
N ALA A 161 0.05 9.41 4.32
CA ALA A 161 1.19 8.53 4.60
C ALA A 161 0.77 7.12 5.03
N VAL A 162 1.74 6.20 5.08
CA VAL A 162 1.63 4.91 5.75
C VAL A 162 2.38 4.95 7.08
N ILE A 163 1.83 4.33 8.12
CA ILE A 163 2.52 4.11 9.40
C ILE A 163 2.61 2.60 9.68
N GLN A 164 3.76 2.16 10.20
CA GLN A 164 4.10 0.76 10.44
C GLN A 164 4.11 0.45 11.94
N SER A 165 3.15 -0.33 12.45
CA SER A 165 2.96 -0.54 13.89
C SER A 165 4.13 -1.23 14.61
N TYR A 166 5.05 -1.86 13.91
CA TYR A 166 6.28 -2.40 14.51
C TYR A 166 7.29 -1.35 14.93
N MET A 167 7.20 -0.08 14.50
CA MET A 167 8.18 0.94 14.86
C MET A 167 7.84 1.56 16.20
N ARG A 168 8.87 1.78 17.04
CA ARG A 168 8.69 2.42 18.35
C ARG A 168 8.22 3.87 18.24
N ARG A 169 8.62 4.58 17.17
CA ARG A 169 8.24 5.97 16.87
C ARG A 169 6.80 6.18 16.39
N SER A 170 6.08 5.11 16.04
CA SER A 170 4.81 5.25 15.29
C SER A 170 3.69 5.95 16.04
N GLU A 171 3.68 5.92 17.37
CA GLU A 171 2.66 6.61 18.16
C GLU A 171 2.81 8.14 18.06
N ASP A 172 4.04 8.64 18.14
CA ASP A 172 4.35 10.05 17.98
C ASP A 172 4.03 10.52 16.55
N ASP A 173 4.42 9.72 15.56
CA ASP A 173 4.16 10.04 14.15
C ASP A 173 2.64 10.05 13.84
N VAL A 174 1.86 9.11 14.39
CA VAL A 174 0.39 9.11 14.26
C VAL A 174 -0.17 10.38 14.87
N THR A 175 0.24 10.73 16.10
CA THR A 175 -0.25 11.92 16.79
C THR A 175 -0.01 13.18 15.97
N LYS A 176 1.22 13.36 15.46
CA LYS A 176 1.57 14.50 14.60
C LYS A 176 0.77 14.54 13.30
N LEU A 177 0.61 13.43 12.60
CA LEU A 177 -0.17 13.42 11.36
C LEU A 177 -1.66 13.75 11.60
N LEU A 178 -2.22 13.30 12.73
CA LEU A 178 -3.60 13.60 13.11
C LEU A 178 -3.83 15.08 13.44
N THR A 179 -2.85 15.80 14.01
CA THR A 179 -2.99 17.26 14.26
C THR A 179 -3.19 18.05 12.97
N HIS A 180 -2.76 17.51 11.82
CA HIS A 180 -2.93 18.11 10.51
C HIS A 180 -4.09 17.52 9.70
N GLY A 181 -4.84 16.55 10.25
CA GLY A 181 -5.93 15.88 9.53
C GLY A 181 -5.44 14.96 8.40
N ILE A 182 -4.18 14.52 8.44
CA ILE A 182 -3.59 13.69 7.39
C ILE A 182 -4.12 12.26 7.49
N ARG A 183 -4.63 11.73 6.37
CA ARG A 183 -5.11 10.35 6.29
C ARG A 183 -3.94 9.38 6.42
N ILE A 184 -4.08 8.36 7.28
CA ILE A 184 -3.07 7.31 7.49
C ILE A 184 -3.56 5.95 6.98
N ARG A 185 -2.66 5.18 6.35
CA ARG A 185 -2.79 3.72 6.18
C ARG A 185 -1.93 3.06 7.26
N LEU A 186 -2.53 2.26 8.15
CA LEU A 186 -1.82 1.54 9.21
C LEU A 186 -1.53 0.10 8.77
N CYS A 187 -0.26 -0.28 8.76
CA CYS A 187 0.20 -1.65 8.50
C CYS A 187 1.09 -2.14 9.65
N LYS A 188 1.51 -3.42 9.63
CA LYS A 188 2.45 -3.94 10.65
C LYS A 188 3.89 -3.50 10.42
N GLY A 189 4.30 -3.39 9.16
CA GLY A 189 5.70 -3.24 8.76
C GLY A 189 6.19 -4.44 7.93
N ALA A 190 7.01 -4.16 6.91
CA ALA A 190 7.46 -5.17 5.93
C ALA A 190 8.99 -5.30 5.87
N TYR A 191 9.73 -4.35 6.43
CA TYR A 191 11.19 -4.31 6.36
C TYR A 191 11.83 -5.04 7.55
N LYS A 192 13.13 -5.30 7.45
CA LYS A 192 13.92 -5.84 8.56
C LYS A 192 14.58 -4.67 9.27
N GLU A 193 14.15 -4.41 10.50
CA GLU A 193 14.62 -3.28 11.30
C GLU A 193 15.23 -3.78 12.61
N PRO A 194 16.24 -3.08 13.15
CA PRO A 194 16.92 -3.46 14.38
C PRO A 194 16.03 -3.22 15.63
N ALA A 195 16.30 -3.94 16.72
CA ALA A 195 15.43 -4.02 17.91
C ALA A 195 15.31 -2.69 18.68
N GLU A 196 16.32 -1.84 18.51
CA GLU A 196 16.43 -0.50 19.07
C GLU A 196 15.31 0.42 18.55
N ILE A 197 14.87 0.21 17.31
CA ILE A 197 13.86 1.07 16.66
C ILE A 197 12.55 0.34 16.35
N ALA A 198 12.54 -0.99 16.35
CA ALA A 198 11.36 -1.80 16.03
C ALA A 198 11.11 -2.93 17.03
N PHE A 199 9.85 -3.14 17.39
CA PHE A 199 9.37 -4.29 18.13
C PHE A 199 9.67 -5.58 17.38
N GLN A 200 10.27 -6.55 18.07
CA GLN A 200 10.65 -7.84 17.47
C GLN A 200 9.61 -8.92 17.74
N ALA A 201 8.93 -8.87 18.88
CA ALA A 201 7.90 -9.84 19.21
C ALA A 201 6.60 -9.52 18.47
N LYS A 202 6.00 -10.54 17.84
CA LYS A 202 4.71 -10.40 17.15
C LYS A 202 3.61 -9.85 18.06
N SER A 203 3.60 -10.24 19.33
CA SER A 203 2.64 -9.74 20.32
C SER A 203 2.76 -8.24 20.55
N GLU A 204 3.98 -7.70 20.62
CA GLU A 204 4.21 -6.25 20.76
C GLU A 204 3.73 -5.49 19.50
N VAL A 205 4.05 -6.01 18.31
CA VAL A 205 3.61 -5.42 17.03
C VAL A 205 2.09 -5.39 16.92
N ASP A 206 1.42 -6.49 17.30
CA ASP A 206 -0.03 -6.61 17.29
C ASP A 206 -0.67 -5.68 18.32
N SER A 207 -0.15 -5.64 19.55
CA SER A 207 -0.62 -4.73 20.60
C SER A 207 -0.49 -3.28 20.18
N ASN A 208 0.64 -2.88 19.58
CA ASN A 208 0.81 -1.53 19.09
C ASN A 208 -0.12 -1.23 17.90
N TYR A 209 -0.34 -2.20 17.00
CA TYR A 209 -1.33 -2.03 15.91
C TYR A 209 -2.71 -1.71 16.48
N LEU A 210 -3.19 -2.49 17.47
CA LEU A 210 -4.50 -2.28 18.07
C LEU A 210 -4.61 -0.93 18.76
N ARG A 211 -3.55 -0.51 19.46
CA ARG A 211 -3.49 0.81 20.10
C ARG A 211 -3.62 1.94 19.08
N LEU A 212 -2.76 1.93 18.05
CA LEU A 212 -2.78 2.96 17.00
C LEU A 212 -4.10 2.94 16.22
N MET A 213 -4.64 1.76 15.91
CA MET A 213 -5.94 1.61 15.26
C MET A 213 -7.05 2.31 16.06
N LYS A 214 -7.10 2.12 17.38
CA LYS A 214 -8.13 2.78 18.22
C LYS A 214 -7.99 4.30 18.20
N THR A 215 -6.76 4.82 18.25
CA THR A 215 -6.46 6.26 18.11
C THR A 215 -6.93 6.79 16.75
N LEU A 216 -6.62 6.08 15.66
CA LEU A 216 -7.03 6.45 14.31
C LEU A 216 -8.56 6.46 14.17
N LEU A 217 -9.24 5.41 14.62
CA LEU A 217 -10.70 5.30 14.47
C LEU A 217 -11.45 6.42 15.22
N LYS A 218 -10.87 6.95 16.31
CA LYS A 218 -11.44 8.06 17.09
C LYS A 218 -11.14 9.45 16.51
N SER A 219 -10.29 9.57 15.49
CA SER A 219 -9.78 10.87 15.01
C SER A 219 -10.79 11.67 14.17
N GLY A 220 -11.83 11.04 13.64
CA GLY A 220 -12.74 11.63 12.66
C GLY A 220 -12.15 11.77 11.24
N VAL A 221 -10.91 11.34 11.02
CA VAL A 221 -10.25 11.35 9.70
C VAL A 221 -10.36 9.98 9.04
N TYR A 222 -10.61 9.94 7.73
CA TYR A 222 -10.75 8.68 7.01
C TYR A 222 -9.41 7.94 6.86
N HIS A 223 -9.31 6.78 7.51
CA HIS A 223 -8.08 5.96 7.56
C HIS A 223 -8.24 4.58 6.92
N GLY A 224 -7.10 3.97 6.59
CA GLY A 224 -7.02 2.61 6.06
C GLY A 224 -6.37 1.66 7.04
N LEU A 225 -7.01 0.55 7.38
CA LEU A 225 -6.46 -0.52 8.20
C LEU A 225 -5.93 -1.64 7.31
N ALA A 226 -4.64 -1.59 6.97
CA ALA A 226 -4.00 -2.55 6.08
C ALA A 226 -3.55 -3.81 6.84
N THR A 227 -4.38 -4.86 6.81
CA THR A 227 -4.10 -6.12 7.49
C THR A 227 -4.95 -7.27 6.94
N HIS A 228 -4.41 -8.50 7.00
CA HIS A 228 -5.16 -9.75 6.78
C HIS A 228 -5.33 -10.56 8.06
N ASP A 229 -5.01 -9.96 9.21
CA ASP A 229 -5.11 -10.61 10.51
C ASP A 229 -6.55 -10.55 11.02
N GLU A 230 -7.25 -11.67 10.96
CA GLU A 230 -8.67 -11.76 11.36
C GLU A 230 -8.92 -11.35 12.80
N LYS A 231 -7.94 -11.54 13.70
CA LYS A 231 -8.09 -11.12 15.10
C LYS A 231 -8.13 -9.60 15.21
N ILE A 232 -7.24 -8.92 14.48
CA ILE A 232 -7.21 -7.45 14.41
C ILE A 232 -8.47 -6.92 13.74
N ILE A 233 -8.91 -7.55 12.65
CA ILE A 233 -10.13 -7.14 11.94
C ILE A 233 -11.35 -7.28 12.85
N ARG A 234 -11.46 -8.39 13.59
CA ARG A 234 -12.54 -8.59 14.56
C ARG A 234 -12.53 -7.51 15.64
N GLU A 235 -11.37 -7.22 16.22
CA GLU A 235 -11.22 -6.16 17.22
C GLU A 235 -11.59 -4.79 16.66
N ALA A 236 -11.19 -4.47 15.42
CA ALA A 236 -11.57 -3.23 14.74
C ALA A 236 -13.09 -3.09 14.60
N LYS A 237 -13.77 -4.17 14.15
CA LYS A 237 -15.23 -4.22 14.00
C LYS A 237 -15.93 -4.05 15.35
N THR A 238 -15.48 -4.78 16.38
CA THR A 238 -16.03 -4.70 17.74
C THR A 238 -15.86 -3.31 18.33
N PHE A 239 -14.67 -2.73 18.22
CA PHE A 239 -14.38 -1.39 18.71
C PHE A 239 -15.22 -0.32 17.98
N ALA A 240 -15.25 -0.36 16.64
CA ALA A 240 -16.04 0.59 15.86
C ALA A 240 -17.53 0.50 16.20
N THR A 241 -18.08 -0.71 16.35
CA THR A 241 -19.48 -0.90 16.75
C THR A 241 -19.75 -0.37 18.17
N GLY A 242 -18.87 -0.67 19.12
CA GLY A 242 -19.02 -0.23 20.51
C GLY A 242 -18.91 1.28 20.70
N GLU A 243 -18.12 1.95 19.84
CA GLU A 243 -17.93 3.41 19.85
C GLU A 243 -18.89 4.14 18.91
N GLY A 244 -19.80 3.43 18.23
CA GLY A 244 -20.74 4.03 17.28
C GLY A 244 -20.10 4.62 16.02
N ILE A 245 -18.91 4.15 15.63
CA ILE A 245 -18.16 4.62 14.46
C ILE A 245 -18.78 4.03 13.19
N PRO A 246 -19.25 4.86 12.23
CA PRO A 246 -19.90 4.36 11.02
C PRO A 246 -18.98 3.50 10.14
N LYS A 247 -19.54 2.52 9.42
CA LYS A 247 -18.77 1.56 8.61
C LYS A 247 -18.08 2.17 7.39
N ASP A 248 -18.46 3.38 7.01
CA ASP A 248 -18.00 4.12 5.85
C ASP A 248 -17.04 5.27 6.19
N THR A 249 -16.61 5.41 7.44
CA THR A 249 -15.62 6.43 7.87
C THR A 249 -14.19 5.89 7.91
N PHE A 250 -13.99 4.58 7.70
CA PHE A 250 -12.68 3.96 7.48
C PHE A 250 -12.82 2.78 6.51
N GLU A 251 -11.69 2.21 6.09
CA GLU A 251 -11.67 1.00 5.25
C GLU A 251 -10.66 -0.03 5.76
N PHE A 252 -10.98 -1.31 5.57
CA PHE A 252 -9.98 -2.37 5.61
C PHE A 252 -9.21 -2.38 4.30
N GLN A 253 -7.91 -2.67 4.36
CA GLN A 253 -7.10 -2.74 3.15
C GLN A 253 -6.36 -4.08 3.07
N MET A 254 -6.40 -4.70 1.90
CA MET A 254 -5.83 -6.02 1.68
C MET A 254 -5.12 -6.08 0.34
N LEU A 255 -4.08 -6.90 0.26
CA LEU A 255 -3.36 -7.14 -0.98
C LEU A 255 -4.19 -7.93 -1.98
N TYR A 256 -4.01 -7.63 -3.26
CA TYR A 256 -4.57 -8.39 -4.36
C TYR A 256 -4.15 -9.86 -4.30
N GLY A 257 -5.11 -10.75 -4.54
CA GLY A 257 -4.86 -12.19 -4.49
C GLY A 257 -4.84 -12.83 -3.10
N ILE A 258 -4.83 -12.05 -2.02
CA ILE A 258 -4.70 -12.58 -0.65
C ILE A 258 -6.01 -12.45 0.11
N ARG A 259 -6.53 -13.59 0.60
CA ARG A 259 -7.77 -13.67 1.39
C ARG A 259 -8.98 -13.01 0.71
N ARG A 260 -9.20 -13.36 -0.57
CA ARG A 260 -10.36 -12.88 -1.36
C ARG A 260 -11.68 -13.21 -0.66
N ASP A 261 -11.76 -14.36 0.00
CA ASP A 261 -12.87 -14.78 0.87
C ASP A 261 -13.20 -13.70 1.91
N LEU A 262 -12.18 -13.21 2.61
CA LEU A 262 -12.33 -12.20 3.65
C LEU A 262 -12.66 -10.83 3.08
N GLN A 263 -12.09 -10.47 1.93
CA GLN A 263 -12.40 -9.23 1.21
C GLN A 263 -13.90 -9.17 0.88
N HIS A 264 -14.44 -10.23 0.26
CA HIS A 264 -15.87 -10.29 -0.08
C HIS A 264 -16.75 -10.37 1.16
N SER A 265 -16.37 -11.15 2.19
CA SER A 265 -17.12 -11.21 3.45
C SER A 265 -17.28 -9.83 4.08
N LEU A 266 -16.20 -9.03 4.15
CA LEU A 266 -16.26 -7.68 4.73
C LEU A 266 -17.16 -6.74 3.94
N VAL A 267 -17.13 -6.80 2.60
CA VAL A 267 -18.04 -6.03 1.74
C VAL A 267 -19.50 -6.44 1.97
N HIS A 268 -19.79 -7.75 2.05
CA HIS A 268 -21.15 -8.25 2.34
C HIS A 268 -21.66 -7.80 3.71
N GLU A 269 -20.76 -7.64 4.69
CA GLU A 269 -21.07 -7.09 6.00
C GLU A 269 -21.23 -5.55 6.00
N GLY A 270 -21.03 -4.88 4.86
CA GLY A 270 -21.16 -3.44 4.68
C GLY A 270 -19.92 -2.62 5.03
N TRP A 271 -18.76 -3.26 5.25
CA TRP A 271 -17.50 -2.54 5.49
C TRP A 271 -16.85 -2.10 4.17
N ARG A 272 -16.21 -0.93 4.18
CA ARG A 272 -15.37 -0.51 3.06
C ARG A 272 -14.10 -1.35 3.01
N VAL A 273 -13.76 -1.82 1.81
CA VAL A 273 -12.55 -2.60 1.58
C VAL A 273 -11.82 -2.04 0.35
N ARG A 274 -10.52 -1.74 0.52
CA ARG A 274 -9.62 -1.38 -0.57
C ARG A 274 -8.61 -2.48 -0.85
N VAL A 275 -8.50 -2.87 -2.11
CA VAL A 275 -7.51 -3.85 -2.56
C VAL A 275 -6.28 -3.15 -3.10
N TYR A 276 -5.10 -3.46 -2.57
CA TYR A 276 -3.82 -3.00 -3.09
C TYR A 276 -3.42 -3.86 -4.30
N VAL A 277 -3.43 -3.27 -5.48
CA VAL A 277 -3.24 -3.93 -6.77
C VAL A 277 -1.91 -3.47 -7.36
N PRO A 278 -0.85 -4.29 -7.23
CA PRO A 278 0.40 -4.02 -7.91
C PRO A 278 0.30 -4.36 -9.40
N PHE A 279 1.01 -3.62 -10.23
CA PHE A 279 1.20 -3.92 -11.67
C PHE A 279 2.60 -3.47 -12.09
N GLY A 280 3.08 -3.95 -13.25
CA GLY A 280 4.37 -3.56 -13.79
C GLY A 280 5.34 -4.72 -13.96
N THR A 281 6.48 -4.44 -14.58
CA THR A 281 7.47 -5.45 -14.96
C THR A 281 8.30 -5.96 -13.77
N GLU A 282 8.46 -5.16 -12.72
CA GLU A 282 9.29 -5.48 -11.54
C GLU A 282 8.57 -6.32 -10.47
N TRP A 283 7.78 -7.30 -10.89
CA TRP A 283 6.91 -8.04 -9.97
C TRP A 283 7.63 -9.06 -9.07
N TYR A 284 8.83 -9.51 -9.44
CA TYR A 284 9.49 -10.62 -8.76
C TYR A 284 9.93 -10.27 -7.32
N PRO A 285 10.63 -9.15 -7.06
CA PRO A 285 11.00 -8.77 -5.69
C PRO A 285 9.79 -8.58 -4.78
N TYR A 286 8.71 -8.00 -5.31
CA TYR A 286 7.43 -7.88 -4.61
C TYR A 286 6.89 -9.25 -4.21
N MET A 287 6.79 -10.19 -5.17
CA MET A 287 6.27 -11.53 -4.91
C MET A 287 7.11 -12.29 -3.87
N MET A 288 8.44 -12.23 -3.96
CA MET A 288 9.33 -12.89 -3.01
C MET A 288 9.15 -12.36 -1.58
N ARG A 289 8.98 -11.04 -1.40
CA ARG A 289 8.69 -10.46 -0.09
C ARG A 289 7.33 -10.93 0.47
N ARG A 290 6.30 -11.04 -0.38
CA ARG A 290 4.99 -11.59 0.04
C ARG A 290 5.07 -13.06 0.49
N LEU A 291 5.94 -13.85 -0.14
CA LEU A 291 6.22 -15.23 0.28
C LEU A 291 7.00 -15.28 1.61
N ALA A 292 7.94 -14.35 1.81
CA ALA A 292 8.75 -14.26 3.04
C ALA A 292 7.91 -13.95 4.30
N GLU A 293 6.84 -13.17 4.16
CA GLU A 293 6.08 -12.62 5.29
C GLU A 293 5.31 -13.66 6.11
N ARG A 294 4.87 -14.78 5.52
CA ARG A 294 4.30 -15.91 6.28
C ARG A 294 4.59 -17.24 5.61
N PRO A 295 5.09 -18.27 6.32
CA PRO A 295 5.14 -19.65 5.81
C PRO A 295 3.75 -20.19 5.44
N ALA A 296 2.70 -19.69 6.10
CA ALA A 296 1.32 -19.94 5.70
C ALA A 296 0.96 -19.31 4.35
N ASN A 297 1.55 -18.16 3.97
CA ASN A 297 1.45 -17.62 2.61
C ASN A 297 2.15 -18.54 1.62
N VAL A 298 3.28 -19.17 1.97
CA VAL A 298 3.92 -20.16 1.09
C VAL A 298 3.01 -21.37 0.88
N ARG A 299 2.46 -21.96 1.95
CA ARG A 299 1.49 -23.07 1.84
C ARG A 299 0.19 -22.65 1.15
N PHE A 300 -0.29 -21.43 1.37
CA PHE A 300 -1.48 -20.85 0.72
C PHE A 300 -1.24 -20.55 -0.76
N VAL A 301 -0.09 -19.97 -1.12
CA VAL A 301 0.32 -19.72 -2.50
C VAL A 301 0.50 -21.06 -3.22
N MET A 302 1.22 -22.03 -2.63
CA MET A 302 1.35 -23.38 -3.18
C MET A 302 0.01 -24.12 -3.30
N ARG A 303 -0.88 -24.04 -2.31
CA ARG A 303 -2.19 -24.70 -2.35
C ARG A 303 -3.15 -24.03 -3.33
N ASN A 304 -3.05 -22.71 -3.52
CA ASN A 304 -3.78 -22.02 -4.58
C ASN A 304 -3.17 -22.34 -5.96
N LEU A 305 -1.85 -22.46 -6.12
CA LEU A 305 -1.18 -22.86 -7.36
C LEU A 305 -1.69 -24.21 -7.93
N LEU A 306 -2.16 -25.11 -7.05
CA LEU A 306 -2.70 -26.42 -7.41
C LEU A 306 -4.23 -26.46 -7.59
N ARG A 307 -4.95 -25.38 -7.31
CA ARG A 307 -6.38 -25.25 -7.61
C ARG A 307 -6.54 -24.39 -8.87
N ASN A 308 -7.05 -25.01 -9.93
CA ASN A 308 -7.51 -24.33 -11.14
C ASN A 308 -8.62 -23.34 -10.81
#